data_AF-A0A8V0YT87-F1
#
_entry.id   AF-A0A8V0YT87-F1
#
_cell.length_a   1.000
_cell.length_b   1.000
_cell.length_c   1.000
_cell.angle_alpha   90.00
_cell.angle_beta   90.00
_cell.angle_gamma   90.00
#
_symmetry.space_group_name_H-M   'P 1'
#
loop_
_entity.id
_entity.type
_entity.pdbx_description
1 polymer ?
#
loop_
_entity_poly.entity_id
_entity_poly.type
_entity_poly.pdbx_seq_one_letter_code
_entity_poly.pdbx_strand_id
1 'polypeptide(L)'
;MPLLSCSEGPCLFGERMRRWNPEKHTMNVLIKQSSRSSEAGEDEKDQRTVTVNPSHMRKAFRVMNELRSKRLLCDVVIVAETVEMEAHRVVLAACSPYFCAMFTGDMSESKAKKIEIKDVDGQTLRKLIDYIYTAEIEVTEENVQVLLPAASLLQLMDVRKNCCDFLQSQLHPTNCLGIRAFADVHACTELLQQANAYAEQHFPEVMLGEEFLSLSLDQVCSLISSDKLTVSSEEKVFEAVISWINYEKESRLEHMAKLMEHVRLPLLPRDYLVQTVEEEALIKNNNTCKDFLIEAMKYHLLPLDQRQLIKNPRTKPRTPVSLPKVMIVVGGQAPKAIRSVECYDFEEERWDQVAELPSRRCRAGVVFMAGNVYAVGGFNGSLRVRTVDVYDGVKDQWTSIASMQERRSTLGAAVLNDLLYAVGGFDGSTGLASVEAYSYKTNEWFFVAPMNTRRSSVGVGVVEGKLYAVGGYDGASRQCLSTVEQYNPATNEWTYVADMSTRRSGAGVGVLSGLLYATGGHDGPLVRKSVEVYDPGTNTWKQVADMNMCRRNAGVCAVNGLLYVVGGDDGSCNLASVEYYNPITDKWTLLPTSMSTGRSYAGVAVIHKPL
;
A
#
# COMPACT_ATOMS: atom_id res chain seq x y z
N MET A 1 -21.91 72.64 -3.68
CA MET A 1 -22.12 71.20 -3.97
C MET A 1 -21.33 70.85 -5.22
N PRO A 2 -20.75 69.64 -5.27
CA PRO A 2 -19.31 69.40 -5.53
C PRO A 2 -19.14 68.68 -6.90
N LEU A 3 -18.01 68.18 -7.41
CA LEU A 3 -16.80 67.57 -6.83
C LEU A 3 -15.60 67.79 -7.78
N LEU A 4 -14.42 67.84 -7.17
CA LEU A 4 -13.10 68.15 -7.72
C LEU A 4 -12.42 66.94 -8.37
N SER A 5 -11.54 67.19 -9.35
CA SER A 5 -10.11 66.90 -9.20
C SER A 5 -9.30 67.35 -10.43
N CYS A 6 -8.42 68.32 -10.23
CA CYS A 6 -7.36 68.74 -11.14
C CYS A 6 -6.04 68.73 -10.37
N SER A 7 -4.99 68.18 -11.00
CA SER A 7 -3.58 68.66 -11.07
C SER A 7 -2.79 68.88 -9.75
N GLU A 8 -1.50 68.57 -9.56
CA GLU A 8 -0.30 68.62 -10.41
C GLU A 8 0.85 67.75 -9.82
N GLY A 9 1.64 67.11 -10.71
CA GLY A 9 3.10 66.80 -10.73
C GLY A 9 3.93 66.29 -9.50
N PRO A 10 5.25 66.01 -9.66
CA PRO A 10 5.94 65.32 -10.77
C PRO A 10 7.07 64.31 -10.34
N CYS A 11 7.55 63.52 -11.32
CA CYS A 11 8.95 63.13 -11.61
C CYS A 11 9.84 62.27 -10.66
N LEU A 12 10.20 61.05 -11.13
CA LEU A 12 11.57 60.50 -11.42
C LEU A 12 11.83 59.03 -10.96
N PHE A 13 12.41 58.27 -11.91
CA PHE A 13 13.22 57.04 -11.80
C PHE A 13 12.82 55.89 -10.84
N GLY A 14 12.54 54.73 -11.42
CA GLY A 14 12.41 53.46 -10.69
C GLY A 14 12.84 52.26 -11.53
N GLU A 15 14.00 51.70 -11.20
CA GLU A 15 14.60 50.51 -11.79
C GLU A 15 13.76 49.25 -11.58
N ARG A 16 13.84 48.34 -12.56
CA ARG A 16 13.17 47.03 -12.58
C ARG A 16 13.81 46.07 -11.57
N MET A 17 13.16 45.85 -10.43
CA MET A 17 13.30 44.60 -9.65
C MET A 17 12.38 43.52 -10.24
N ARG A 18 12.95 42.38 -10.65
CA ARG A 18 12.20 41.12 -10.82
C ARG A 18 12.56 40.16 -9.71
N ARG A 19 11.49 39.51 -9.25
CA ARG A 19 11.31 38.69 -8.05
C ARG A 19 12.15 37.43 -8.06
N TRP A 20 12.60 37.11 -6.86
CA TRP A 20 13.11 35.83 -6.40
C TRP A 20 11.93 34.87 -6.15
N ASN A 21 12.06 33.60 -6.56
CA ASN A 21 11.23 32.50 -6.04
C ASN A 21 12.07 31.20 -6.07
N PRO A 22 12.14 30.39 -4.99
CA PRO A 22 13.10 29.30 -4.87
C PRO A 22 12.43 27.92 -4.91
N GLU A 23 12.79 27.04 -5.85
CA GLU A 23 12.53 25.60 -5.72
C GLU A 23 13.57 24.76 -6.47
N LYS A 24 13.81 23.55 -5.92
CA LYS A 24 14.60 22.38 -6.38
C LYS A 24 16.02 22.28 -5.78
N HIS A 25 16.15 21.70 -4.59
CA HIS A 25 16.33 20.25 -4.31
C HIS A 25 17.63 19.65 -4.88
N THR A 26 18.61 19.56 -3.98
CA THR A 26 19.42 18.39 -3.64
C THR A 26 19.19 17.11 -4.46
N MET A 27 20.24 16.65 -5.13
CA MET A 27 20.48 15.23 -5.40
C MET A 27 21.99 14.92 -5.43
N ASN A 28 22.34 13.99 -4.54
CA ASN A 28 23.48 13.09 -4.48
C ASN A 28 24.50 13.11 -5.64
N VAL A 29 25.76 13.40 -5.31
CA VAL A 29 26.92 13.07 -6.16
C VAL A 29 27.51 11.75 -5.69
N LEU A 30 27.19 10.69 -6.45
CA LEU A 30 27.97 9.46 -6.53
C LEU A 30 29.34 9.78 -7.14
N ILE A 31 30.41 9.48 -6.39
CA ILE A 31 31.79 9.55 -6.88
C ILE A 31 32.00 8.41 -7.89
N LYS A 32 32.04 8.75 -9.19
CA LYS A 32 32.62 7.90 -10.22
C LYS A 32 33.81 8.64 -10.85
N GLN A 33 35.01 8.14 -10.53
CA GLN A 33 36.23 8.47 -11.24
C GLN A 33 36.09 8.02 -12.70
N SER A 34 36.27 8.96 -13.63
CA SER A 34 36.42 8.67 -15.05
C SER A 34 37.47 9.63 -15.60
N SER A 35 38.67 9.10 -15.78
CA SER A 35 39.77 9.66 -16.54
C SER A 35 39.33 9.99 -17.97
N ARG A 36 39.46 11.25 -18.38
CA ARG A 36 39.59 11.62 -19.80
C ARG A 36 40.68 12.66 -19.97
N SER A 37 41.56 12.30 -20.90
CA SER A 37 42.74 12.99 -21.38
C SER A 37 42.45 14.35 -21.99
N SER A 38 43.40 15.23 -21.73
CA SER A 38 43.65 16.57 -22.24
C SER A 38 43.54 16.74 -23.76
N GLU A 39 42.91 17.84 -24.18
CA GLU A 39 43.38 18.66 -25.30
C GLU A 39 43.32 20.14 -24.88
N ALA A 40 44.40 20.85 -25.20
CA ALA A 40 44.73 22.18 -24.72
C ALA A 40 44.13 23.30 -25.58
N GLY A 41 43.79 24.41 -24.93
CA GLY A 41 43.47 25.69 -25.55
C GLY A 41 43.44 26.76 -24.46
N GLU A 42 44.43 27.66 -24.51
CA GLU A 42 44.63 28.76 -23.56
C GLU A 42 43.52 29.81 -23.64
N ASP A 43 42.95 30.16 -22.50
CA ASP A 43 42.31 31.47 -22.25
C ASP A 43 42.44 31.78 -20.74
N GLU A 44 43.41 32.63 -20.40
CA GLU A 44 43.59 33.19 -19.06
C GLU A 44 42.56 34.31 -18.84
N LYS A 45 41.56 34.07 -17.96
CA LYS A 45 41.17 35.00 -16.89
C LYS A 45 40.15 34.37 -15.91
N ASP A 46 40.56 34.36 -14.65
CA ASP A 46 39.77 34.11 -13.42
C ASP A 46 39.27 32.68 -13.14
N GLN A 47 40.18 31.70 -13.13
CA GLN A 47 39.97 30.48 -12.35
C GLN A 47 40.30 30.73 -10.86
N ARG A 48 39.33 31.30 -10.12
CA ARG A 48 39.36 31.23 -8.66
C ARG A 48 39.16 29.78 -8.24
N THR A 49 40.25 29.06 -7.99
CA THR A 49 40.19 27.74 -7.35
C THR A 49 39.92 27.92 -5.86
N VAL A 50 38.66 27.79 -5.45
CA VAL A 50 38.29 27.69 -4.03
C VAL A 50 38.69 26.31 -3.54
N THR A 51 39.72 26.22 -2.71
CA THR A 51 40.12 24.98 -2.04
C THR A 51 39.39 24.86 -0.70
N VAL A 52 38.42 23.94 -0.61
CA VAL A 52 37.73 23.62 0.64
C VAL A 52 38.45 22.43 1.29
N ASN A 53 39.06 22.63 2.46
CA ASN A 53 39.61 21.53 3.24
C ASN A 53 38.51 20.92 4.12
N PRO A 54 37.98 19.72 3.80
CA PRO A 54 36.86 19.12 4.54
C PRO A 54 37.23 18.73 5.98
N SER A 55 38.53 18.61 6.31
CA SER A 55 38.99 18.22 7.65
C SER A 55 39.19 19.40 8.61
N HIS A 56 39.19 20.64 8.11
CA HIS A 56 39.52 21.82 8.90
C HIS A 56 38.55 22.03 10.06
N MET A 57 37.24 22.00 9.78
CA MET A 57 36.19 22.20 10.79
C MET A 57 36.22 21.11 11.86
N ARG A 58 36.37 19.84 11.46
CA ARG A 58 36.44 18.71 12.40
C ARG A 58 37.66 18.81 13.33
N LYS A 59 38.82 19.24 12.82
CA LYS A 59 40.02 19.46 13.65
C LYS A 59 39.82 20.61 14.64
N ALA A 60 39.21 21.72 14.21
CA ALA A 60 38.94 22.86 15.07
C ALA A 60 37.99 22.50 16.23
N PHE A 61 36.88 21.81 15.95
CA PHE A 61 35.93 21.35 16.98
C PHE A 61 36.55 20.34 17.95
N ARG A 62 37.43 19.45 17.46
CA ARG A 62 38.18 18.54 18.33
C ARG A 62 39.06 19.31 19.32
N VAL A 63 39.79 20.33 18.87
CA VAL A 63 40.62 21.16 19.75
C VAL A 63 39.75 21.95 20.74
N MET A 64 38.60 22.48 20.32
CA MET A 64 37.66 23.16 21.22
C MET A 64 37.10 22.22 22.31
N ASN A 65 36.86 20.94 21.97
CA ASN A 65 36.46 19.93 22.95
C ASN A 65 37.61 19.59 23.94
N GLU A 66 38.85 19.50 23.46
CA GLU A 66 40.02 19.32 24.34
C GLU A 66 40.20 20.50 25.31
N LEU A 67 40.01 21.74 24.85
CA LEU A 67 40.06 22.93 25.69
C LEU A 67 38.96 22.91 26.76
N ARG A 68 37.74 22.50 26.39
CA ARG A 68 36.63 22.29 27.32
C ARG A 68 37.00 21.27 28.41
N SER A 69 37.57 20.13 28.05
CA SER A 69 37.96 19.08 29.01
C SER A 69 39.02 19.55 30.02
N LYS A 70 39.89 20.48 29.60
CA LYS A 70 40.92 21.10 30.44
C LYS A 70 40.45 22.36 31.17
N ARG A 71 39.19 22.77 31.01
CA ARG A 71 38.62 24.00 31.58
C ARG A 71 39.37 25.27 31.15
N LEU A 72 39.89 25.26 29.92
CA LEU A 72 40.63 26.38 29.34
C LEU A 72 39.71 27.18 28.43
N LEU A 73 39.66 28.50 28.64
CA LEU A 73 38.83 29.45 27.88
C LEU A 73 37.30 29.28 28.02
N CYS A 74 36.84 28.46 28.96
CA CYS A 74 35.41 28.35 29.29
C CYS A 74 34.89 29.66 29.91
N ASP A 75 33.84 30.22 29.32
CA ASP A 75 33.24 31.51 29.69
C ASP A 75 31.82 31.37 30.28
N VAL A 76 31.29 30.13 30.33
CA VAL A 76 29.99 29.83 30.95
C VAL A 76 29.98 28.46 31.63
N VAL A 77 29.23 28.36 32.72
CA VAL A 77 28.88 27.12 33.41
C VAL A 77 27.37 26.91 33.29
N ILE A 78 26.97 25.82 32.63
CA ILE A 78 25.58 25.39 32.54
C ILE A 78 25.32 24.40 33.67
N VAL A 79 24.22 24.60 34.39
CA VAL A 79 23.78 23.73 35.49
C VAL A 79 22.39 23.19 35.18
N ALA A 80 22.24 21.88 35.31
CA ALA A 80 20.95 21.22 35.34
C ALA A 80 20.96 20.27 36.54
N GLU A 81 19.96 20.41 37.42
CA GLU A 81 19.85 19.68 38.68
C GLU A 81 21.15 19.76 39.51
N THR A 82 21.88 18.65 39.64
CA THR A 82 23.16 18.56 40.38
C THR A 82 24.39 18.55 39.47
N VAL A 83 24.22 18.64 38.14
CA VAL A 83 25.29 18.49 37.16
C VAL A 83 25.75 19.86 36.69
N GLU A 84 27.01 20.19 36.98
CA GLU A 84 27.67 21.40 36.47
C GLU A 84 28.56 21.09 35.27
N MET A 85 28.49 21.93 34.24
CA MET A 85 29.19 21.72 32.98
C MET A 85 29.80 23.03 32.47
N GLU A 86 31.11 23.03 32.26
CA GLU A 86 31.79 24.17 31.66
C GLU A 86 31.73 24.11 30.13
N ALA A 87 31.47 25.25 29.49
CA ALA A 87 31.35 25.36 28.05
C ALA A 87 31.80 26.75 27.54
N HIS A 88 31.85 26.86 26.22
CA HIS A 88 32.08 28.10 25.49
C HIS A 88 30.77 28.64 24.93
N ARG A 89 30.41 29.88 25.26
CA ARG A 89 29.19 30.56 24.78
C ARG A 89 29.11 30.58 23.26
N VAL A 90 30.24 30.85 22.59
CA VAL A 90 30.30 30.92 21.13
C VAL A 90 29.97 29.58 20.46
N VAL A 91 30.42 28.46 21.04
CA VAL A 91 30.17 27.13 20.48
C VAL A 91 28.70 26.73 20.68
N LEU A 92 28.16 26.98 21.88
CA LEU A 92 26.76 26.73 22.18
C LEU A 92 25.82 27.60 21.31
N ALA A 93 26.10 28.89 21.17
CA ALA A 93 25.31 29.80 20.32
C ALA A 93 25.39 29.45 18.84
N ALA A 94 26.55 28.99 18.35
CA ALA A 94 26.70 28.62 16.94
C ALA A 94 25.88 27.38 16.57
N CYS A 95 25.70 26.44 17.50
CA CYS A 95 25.05 25.15 17.23
C CYS A 95 23.61 25.06 17.72
N SER A 96 23.15 25.97 18.59
CA SER A 96 21.80 25.98 19.14
C SER A 96 21.21 27.39 19.11
N PRO A 97 20.07 27.59 18.39
CA PRO A 97 19.42 28.89 18.37
C PRO A 97 18.88 29.31 19.75
N TYR A 98 18.52 28.36 20.62
CA TYR A 98 18.13 28.64 22.01
C TYR A 98 19.27 29.33 22.79
N PHE A 99 20.48 28.75 22.75
CA PHE A 99 21.65 29.35 23.38
C PHE A 99 22.06 30.68 22.71
N CYS A 100 21.91 30.78 21.38
CA CYS A 100 22.15 32.01 20.66
C CYS A 100 21.25 33.15 21.16
N ALA A 101 19.93 32.91 21.22
CA ALA A 101 18.96 33.89 21.71
C ALA A 101 19.23 34.28 23.18
N MET A 102 19.56 33.30 24.03
CA MET A 102 19.87 33.54 25.43
C MET A 102 21.15 34.37 25.64
N PHE A 103 22.20 34.15 24.83
CA PHE A 103 23.47 34.89 25.00
C PHE A 103 23.51 36.23 24.27
N THR A 104 22.69 36.42 23.24
CA THR A 104 22.61 37.67 22.46
C THR A 104 21.48 38.59 22.91
N GLY A 105 20.57 38.11 23.75
CA GLY A 105 19.48 38.91 24.33
C GLY A 105 19.90 39.81 25.48
N ASP A 106 19.05 40.79 25.81
CA ASP A 106 19.24 41.75 26.91
C ASP A 106 18.85 41.20 28.30
N MET A 107 18.69 39.89 28.44
CA MET A 107 18.29 39.24 29.70
C MET A 107 19.44 39.12 30.71
N SER A 108 19.13 38.92 31.99
CA SER A 108 20.12 38.73 33.08
C SER A 108 21.10 37.57 32.82
N GLU A 109 20.59 36.53 32.17
CA GLU A 109 21.25 35.29 31.83
C GLU A 109 22.38 35.53 30.82
N SER A 110 22.26 36.56 29.96
CA SER A 110 23.32 36.91 29.01
C SER A 110 24.57 37.44 29.69
N LYS A 111 24.48 37.92 30.94
CA LYS A 111 25.63 38.43 31.73
C LYS A 111 26.09 37.48 32.83
N ALA A 112 25.33 36.41 33.10
CA ALA A 112 25.65 35.45 34.15
C ALA A 112 26.74 34.46 33.72
N LYS A 113 27.69 34.18 34.62
CA LYS A 113 28.72 33.14 34.42
C LYS A 113 28.17 31.73 34.67
N LYS A 114 27.10 31.61 35.47
CA LYS A 114 26.43 30.35 35.81
C LYS A 114 24.96 30.46 35.43
N ILE A 115 24.47 29.52 34.63
CA ILE A 115 23.11 29.51 34.08
C ILE A 115 22.45 28.18 34.41
N GLU A 116 21.26 28.25 35.00
CA GLU A 116 20.47 27.07 35.37
C GLU A 116 19.41 26.81 34.32
N ILE A 117 19.43 25.61 33.72
CA ILE A 117 18.37 25.15 32.82
C ILE A 117 17.41 24.27 33.62
N LYS A 118 16.17 24.72 33.70
CA LYS A 118 15.09 23.99 34.39
C LYS A 118 14.44 22.98 33.44
N ASP A 119 13.80 21.97 34.02
CA ASP A 119 13.01 20.95 33.30
C ASP A 119 13.81 20.03 32.35
N VAL A 120 15.12 19.86 32.60
CA VAL A 120 15.98 18.92 31.86
C VAL A 120 16.85 18.13 32.83
N ASP A 121 16.90 16.80 32.64
CA ASP A 121 17.79 15.90 33.38
C ASP A 121 19.27 16.23 33.12
N GLY A 122 20.07 16.24 34.19
CA GLY A 122 21.49 16.66 34.12
C GLY A 122 22.36 15.78 33.22
N GLN A 123 22.09 14.47 33.12
CA GLN A 123 22.85 13.56 32.25
C GLN A 123 22.47 13.73 30.78
N THR A 124 21.19 13.97 30.51
CA THR A 124 20.67 14.24 29.16
C THR A 124 21.24 15.55 28.61
N LEU A 125 21.25 16.61 29.43
CA LEU A 125 21.86 17.88 29.04
C LEU A 125 23.36 17.73 28.77
N ARG A 126 24.05 16.88 29.55
CA ARG A 126 25.46 16.53 29.30
C ARG A 126 25.67 15.92 27.93
N LYS A 127 24.87 14.91 27.57
CA LYS A 127 24.94 14.27 26.25
C LYS A 127 24.66 15.25 25.11
N LEU A 128 23.70 16.16 25.28
CA LEU A 128 23.38 17.19 24.27
C LEU A 128 24.51 18.21 24.09
N ILE A 129 25.17 18.63 25.16
CA ILE A 129 26.33 19.51 25.05
C ILE A 129 27.52 18.74 24.48
N ASP A 130 27.75 17.48 24.86
CA ASP A 130 28.78 16.65 24.24
C ASP A 130 28.55 16.50 22.73
N TYR A 131 27.30 16.33 22.30
CA TYR A 131 26.91 16.35 20.89
C TYR A 131 27.28 17.66 20.19
N ILE A 132 27.08 18.82 20.81
CA ILE A 132 27.47 20.12 20.23
C ILE A 132 28.98 20.17 19.90
N TYR A 133 29.84 19.50 20.68
CA TYR A 133 31.29 19.48 20.45
C TYR A 133 31.76 18.32 19.57
N THR A 134 31.08 17.17 19.60
CA THR A 134 31.52 15.93 18.95
C THR A 134 30.75 15.60 17.67
N ALA A 135 29.53 16.13 17.53
CA ALA A 135 28.53 15.74 16.54
C ALA A 135 28.12 14.26 16.60
N GLU A 136 28.34 13.59 17.74
CA GLU A 136 28.00 12.19 17.97
C GLU A 136 26.97 12.09 19.11
N ILE A 137 25.88 11.35 18.89
CA ILE A 137 24.87 11.07 19.92
C ILE A 137 24.32 9.66 19.76
N GLU A 138 24.20 8.95 20.88
CA GLU A 138 23.65 7.61 20.94
C GLU A 138 22.20 7.67 21.45
N VAL A 139 21.26 7.20 20.62
CA VAL A 139 19.83 7.14 20.95
C VAL A 139 19.48 5.71 21.32
N THR A 140 18.84 5.51 22.47
CA THR A 140 18.47 4.20 23.03
C THR A 140 17.05 4.29 23.60
N GLU A 141 16.40 3.15 23.83
CA GLU A 141 15.03 3.07 24.36
C GLU A 141 14.88 3.78 25.72
N GLU A 142 15.89 3.67 26.59
CA GLU A 142 15.88 4.29 27.92
C GLU A 142 16.07 5.81 27.87
N ASN A 143 16.75 6.32 26.85
CA ASN A 143 17.12 7.74 26.78
C ASN A 143 16.18 8.58 25.92
N VAL A 144 15.50 7.99 24.93
CA VAL A 144 14.77 8.74 23.90
C VAL A 144 13.64 9.58 24.46
N GLN A 145 12.97 9.10 25.52
CA GLN A 145 11.87 9.81 26.19
C GLN A 145 12.31 11.12 26.85
N VAL A 146 13.53 11.17 27.38
CA VAL A 146 14.09 12.37 28.05
C VAL A 146 14.89 13.22 27.06
N LEU A 147 15.49 12.59 26.05
CA LEU A 147 16.32 13.23 25.05
C LEU A 147 15.52 14.06 24.04
N LEU A 148 14.39 13.56 23.53
CA LEU A 148 13.58 14.29 22.54
C LEU A 148 13.04 15.63 23.08
N PRO A 149 12.44 15.72 24.29
CA PRO A 149 11.96 16.99 24.84
C PRO A 149 13.11 17.98 25.06
N ALA A 150 14.25 17.51 25.58
CA ALA A 150 15.43 18.34 25.82
C ALA A 150 16.03 18.86 24.50
N ALA A 151 16.11 18.03 23.46
CA ALA A 151 16.56 18.44 22.13
C ALA A 151 15.61 19.47 21.48
N SER A 152 14.29 19.30 21.69
CA SER A 152 13.27 20.25 21.22
C SER A 152 13.41 21.61 21.93
N LEU A 153 13.58 21.61 23.25
CA LEU A 153 13.79 22.82 24.06
C LEU A 153 15.04 23.59 23.61
N LEU A 154 16.17 22.88 23.43
CA LEU A 154 17.43 23.47 22.96
C LEU A 154 17.47 23.73 21.45
N GLN A 155 16.39 23.41 20.73
CA GLN A 155 16.24 23.58 19.29
C GLN A 155 17.32 22.87 18.45
N LEU A 156 17.75 21.69 18.91
CA LEU A 156 18.70 20.81 18.20
C LEU A 156 17.93 19.89 17.24
N MET A 157 17.67 20.40 16.02
CA MET A 157 16.78 19.75 15.06
C MET A 157 17.29 18.40 14.55
N ASP A 158 18.61 18.23 14.40
CA ASP A 158 19.21 16.96 13.94
C ASP A 158 19.03 15.84 14.98
N VAL A 159 19.23 16.16 16.26
CA VAL A 159 18.99 15.22 17.36
C VAL A 159 17.51 14.86 17.44
N ARG A 160 16.63 15.87 17.33
CA ARG A 160 15.17 15.65 17.29
C ARG A 160 14.79 14.69 16.17
N LYS A 161 15.34 14.88 14.96
CA LYS A 161 15.09 14.01 13.82
C LYS A 161 15.58 12.58 14.08
N ASN A 162 16.81 12.41 14.56
CA ASN A 162 17.33 11.07 14.88
C ASN A 162 16.49 10.34 15.94
N CYS A 163 15.98 11.07 16.95
CA CYS A 163 15.06 10.49 17.94
C CYS A 163 13.73 10.07 17.31
N CYS A 164 13.16 10.88 16.40
CA CYS A 164 11.95 10.51 15.65
C CYS A 164 12.17 9.29 14.76
N ASP A 165 13.28 9.24 14.02
CA ASP A 165 13.65 8.14 13.13
C ASP A 165 13.84 6.84 13.94
N PHE A 166 14.46 6.93 15.13
CA PHE A 166 14.59 5.81 16.05
C PHE A 166 13.22 5.30 16.54
N LEU A 167 12.34 6.19 17.01
CA LEU A 167 10.98 5.82 17.45
C LEU A 167 10.15 5.22 16.31
N GLN A 168 10.33 5.71 15.09
CA GLN A 168 9.66 5.15 13.90
C GLN A 168 10.14 3.72 13.60
N SER A 169 11.44 3.44 13.77
CA SER A 169 11.98 2.09 13.59
C SER A 169 11.52 1.07 14.64
N GLN A 170 11.03 1.55 15.80
CA GLN A 170 10.58 0.74 16.93
C GLN A 170 9.05 0.71 17.10
N LEU A 171 8.29 1.12 16.07
CA LEU A 171 6.83 1.04 16.10
C LEU A 171 6.37 -0.43 16.18
N HIS A 172 5.61 -0.75 17.23
CA HIS A 172 5.05 -2.07 17.51
C HIS A 172 3.59 -1.93 17.97
N PRO A 173 2.71 -2.92 17.76
CA PRO A 173 1.30 -2.83 18.17
C PRO A 173 1.08 -2.55 19.67
N THR A 174 2.06 -2.88 20.52
CA THR A 174 1.99 -2.68 21.97
C THR A 174 2.43 -1.29 22.44
N ASN A 175 3.17 -0.52 21.63
CA ASN A 175 3.74 0.78 22.01
C ASN A 175 3.29 1.94 21.10
N CYS A 176 2.58 1.65 20.00
CA CYS A 176 2.27 2.64 18.99
C CYS A 176 1.36 3.75 19.52
N LEU A 177 0.48 3.45 20.48
CA LEU A 177 -0.42 4.43 21.09
C LEU A 177 0.34 5.34 22.06
N GLY A 178 1.28 4.78 22.83
CA GLY A 178 2.23 5.53 23.64
C GLY A 178 3.08 6.48 22.80
N ILE A 179 3.70 5.98 21.71
CA ILE A 179 4.49 6.80 20.79
C ILE A 179 3.63 7.89 20.13
N ARG A 180 2.37 7.58 19.78
CA ARG A 180 1.43 8.58 19.24
C ARG A 180 1.14 9.69 20.25
N ALA A 181 0.84 9.34 21.49
CA ALA A 181 0.58 10.32 22.55
C ALA A 181 1.83 11.17 22.83
N PHE A 182 3.01 10.54 22.86
CA PHE A 182 4.28 11.22 23.04
C PHE A 182 4.58 12.20 21.89
N ALA A 183 4.33 11.80 20.65
CA ALA A 183 4.49 12.66 19.48
C ALA A 183 3.54 13.87 19.47
N ASP A 184 2.31 13.70 19.96
CA ASP A 184 1.32 14.77 20.10
C ASP A 184 1.78 15.83 21.13
N VAL A 185 2.22 15.38 22.31
CA VAL A 185 2.73 16.26 23.38
C VAL A 185 3.94 17.09 22.92
N HIS A 186 4.82 16.50 22.11
CA HIS A 186 6.02 17.16 21.60
C HIS A 186 5.86 17.80 20.21
N ALA A 187 4.63 17.89 19.70
CA ALA A 187 4.29 18.46 18.40
C ALA A 187 5.13 17.89 17.23
N CYS A 188 5.49 16.61 17.31
CA CYS A 188 6.23 15.89 16.27
C CYS A 188 5.24 15.37 15.23
N THR A 189 4.81 16.23 14.32
CA THR A 189 3.72 15.95 13.35
C THR A 189 4.01 14.75 12.44
N GLU A 190 5.25 14.58 11.98
CA GLU A 190 5.65 13.47 11.11
C GLU A 190 5.54 12.13 11.85
N LEU A 191 6.13 12.03 13.05
CA LEU A 191 6.04 10.83 13.90
C LEU A 191 4.59 10.54 14.31
N LEU A 192 3.81 11.58 14.63
CA LEU A 192 2.39 11.45 14.97
C LEU A 192 1.60 10.86 13.81
N GLN A 193 1.82 11.34 12.59
CA GLN A 193 1.14 10.83 11.40
C GLN A 193 1.51 9.36 11.12
N GLN A 194 2.80 9.00 11.27
CA GLN A 194 3.27 7.62 11.09
C GLN A 194 2.70 6.69 12.16
N ALA A 195 2.76 7.07 13.44
CA ALA A 195 2.21 6.29 14.54
C ALA A 195 0.68 6.12 14.41
N ASN A 196 -0.03 7.16 13.96
CA ASN A 196 -1.47 7.06 13.72
C ASN A 196 -1.79 6.15 12.52
N ALA A 197 -1.04 6.25 11.42
CA ALA A 197 -1.21 5.36 10.28
C ALA A 197 -0.92 3.89 10.66
N TYR A 198 0.12 3.65 11.46
CA TYR A 198 0.46 2.32 11.97
C TYR A 198 -0.66 1.75 12.87
N ALA A 199 -1.19 2.56 13.80
CA ALA A 199 -2.30 2.15 14.65
C ALA A 199 -3.59 1.87 13.85
N GLU A 200 -3.86 2.62 12.79
CA GLU A 200 -4.96 2.37 11.85
C GLU A 200 -4.76 1.07 11.04
N GLN A 201 -3.51 0.71 10.69
CA GLN A 201 -3.17 -0.50 9.93
C GLN A 201 -3.20 -1.78 10.77
N HIS A 202 -2.69 -1.74 12.00
CA HIS A 202 -2.60 -2.90 12.91
C HIS A 202 -3.68 -2.92 14.00
N PHE A 203 -4.82 -2.28 13.75
CA PHE A 203 -5.88 -2.11 14.75
C PHE A 203 -6.32 -3.40 15.49
N PRO A 204 -6.47 -4.58 14.84
CA PRO A 204 -6.86 -5.80 15.52
C PRO A 204 -5.88 -6.27 16.61
N GLU A 205 -4.60 -5.95 16.48
CA GLU A 205 -3.57 -6.27 17.47
C GLU A 205 -3.50 -5.19 18.55
N VAL A 206 -3.61 -3.92 18.15
CA VAL A 206 -3.59 -2.76 19.05
C VAL A 206 -4.75 -2.80 20.06
N MET A 207 -5.95 -3.22 19.64
CA MET A 207 -7.12 -3.29 20.53
C MET A 207 -6.99 -4.31 21.68
N LEU A 208 -6.06 -5.27 21.57
CA LEU A 208 -5.79 -6.26 22.62
C LEU A 208 -4.81 -5.73 23.68
N GLY A 209 -4.10 -4.63 23.39
CA GLY A 209 -3.12 -4.04 24.28
C GLY A 209 -3.75 -3.23 25.42
N GLU A 210 -3.08 -3.18 26.58
CA GLU A 210 -3.51 -2.38 27.73
C GLU A 210 -3.50 -0.87 27.44
N GLU A 211 -2.58 -0.41 26.57
CA GLU A 211 -2.52 1.00 26.15
C GLU A 211 -3.84 1.47 25.53
N PHE A 212 -4.54 0.61 24.78
CA PHE A 212 -5.84 0.95 24.18
C PHE A 212 -6.92 1.17 25.25
N LEU A 213 -6.95 0.35 26.30
CA LEU A 213 -7.92 0.47 27.41
C LEU A 213 -7.72 1.75 28.24
N SER A 214 -6.49 2.27 28.25
CA SER A 214 -6.11 3.50 28.94
C SER A 214 -6.42 4.80 28.16
N LEU A 215 -6.83 4.71 26.89
CA LEU A 215 -7.11 5.89 26.05
C LEU A 215 -8.32 6.69 26.55
N SER A 216 -8.29 8.00 26.28
CA SER A 216 -9.43 8.89 26.52
C SER A 216 -10.54 8.73 25.48
N LEU A 217 -11.75 9.18 25.81
CA LEU A 217 -12.92 9.11 24.93
C LEU A 217 -12.65 9.73 23.54
N ASP A 218 -12.06 10.93 23.50
CA ASP A 218 -11.83 11.64 22.25
C ASP A 218 -10.78 10.93 21.38
N GLN A 219 -9.77 10.30 21.99
CA GLN A 219 -8.77 9.51 21.29
C GLN A 219 -9.36 8.23 20.68
N VAL A 220 -10.23 7.54 21.41
CA VAL A 220 -10.92 6.35 20.90
C VAL A 220 -11.88 6.75 19.77
N CYS A 221 -12.72 7.78 19.98
CA CYS A 221 -13.62 8.31 18.95
C CYS A 221 -12.86 8.70 17.67
N SER A 222 -11.72 9.39 17.80
CA SER A 222 -10.88 9.76 16.66
C SER A 222 -10.36 8.55 15.89
N LEU A 223 -10.04 7.46 16.60
CA LEU A 223 -9.54 6.23 15.97
C LEU A 223 -10.66 5.46 15.27
N ILE A 224 -11.78 5.20 15.95
CA ILE A 224 -12.90 4.40 15.41
C ILE A 224 -13.72 5.13 14.35
N SER A 225 -13.68 6.47 14.31
CA SER A 225 -14.34 7.26 13.26
C SER A 225 -13.57 7.24 11.94
N SER A 226 -12.27 6.89 11.96
CA SER A 226 -11.41 6.91 10.78
C SER A 226 -11.85 5.92 9.71
N ASP A 227 -12.14 6.41 8.50
CA ASP A 227 -12.43 5.60 7.31
C ASP A 227 -11.25 4.68 6.91
N LYS A 228 -10.04 4.97 7.41
CA LYS A 228 -8.76 4.34 7.06
C LYS A 228 -8.39 3.12 7.91
N LEU A 229 -9.21 2.80 8.91
CA LEU A 229 -8.96 1.71 9.84
C LEU A 229 -9.02 0.34 9.12
N THR A 230 -7.96 -0.45 9.25
CA THR A 230 -7.78 -1.74 8.57
C THR A 230 -8.32 -2.85 9.45
N VAL A 231 -9.54 -3.29 9.15
CA VAL A 231 -10.22 -4.39 9.87
C VAL A 231 -10.79 -5.40 8.89
N SER A 232 -10.74 -6.68 9.27
CA SER A 232 -11.32 -7.78 8.49
C SER A 232 -12.85 -7.74 8.46
N SER A 233 -13.45 -7.32 9.57
CA SER A 233 -14.89 -7.13 9.75
C SER A 233 -15.15 -6.01 10.76
N GLU A 234 -16.29 -5.35 10.66
CA GLU A 234 -16.73 -4.37 11.68
C GLU A 234 -16.98 -5.01 13.05
N GLU A 235 -17.02 -6.35 13.13
CA GLU A 235 -17.15 -7.10 14.38
C GLU A 235 -15.99 -6.74 15.32
N LYS A 236 -14.77 -6.57 14.79
CA LYS A 236 -13.59 -6.20 15.57
C LYS A 236 -13.66 -4.79 16.14
N VAL A 237 -14.25 -3.85 15.40
CA VAL A 237 -14.48 -2.49 15.91
C VAL A 237 -15.52 -2.51 17.03
N PHE A 238 -16.58 -3.31 16.87
CA PHE A 238 -17.59 -3.51 17.91
C PHE A 238 -17.00 -4.14 19.17
N GLU A 239 -16.26 -5.25 19.04
CA GLU A 239 -15.56 -5.91 20.15
C GLU A 239 -14.62 -4.95 20.89
N ALA A 240 -13.87 -4.12 20.16
CA ALA A 240 -12.97 -3.11 20.75
C ALA A 240 -13.72 -2.07 21.59
N VAL A 241 -14.86 -1.56 21.10
CA VAL A 241 -15.69 -0.60 21.86
C VAL A 241 -16.23 -1.24 23.14
N ILE A 242 -16.71 -2.49 23.07
CA ILE A 242 -17.22 -3.21 24.24
C ILE A 242 -16.11 -3.48 25.26
N SER A 243 -14.93 -3.90 24.80
CA SER A 243 -13.75 -4.12 25.65
C SER A 243 -13.33 -2.85 26.40
N TRP A 244 -13.28 -1.71 25.71
CA TRP A 244 -12.93 -0.41 26.31
C TRP A 244 -13.94 0.08 27.35
N ILE A 245 -15.24 -0.17 27.14
CA ILE A 245 -16.29 0.20 28.11
C ILE A 245 -16.26 -0.72 29.34
N ASN A 246 -16.05 -2.02 29.13
CA ASN A 246 -16.03 -2.99 30.23
C ASN A 246 -14.87 -2.77 31.21
N TYR A 247 -13.78 -2.14 30.78
CA TYR A 247 -12.64 -1.79 31.63
C TYR A 247 -13.01 -0.81 32.77
N GLU A 248 -13.81 0.23 32.50
CA GLU A 248 -14.33 1.16 33.52
C GLU A 248 -15.83 1.37 33.32
N LYS A 249 -16.61 0.35 33.67
CA LYS A 249 -18.04 0.29 33.39
C LYS A 249 -18.82 1.48 33.99
N GLU A 250 -18.50 1.92 35.20
CA GLU A 250 -19.30 2.94 35.90
C GLU A 250 -19.19 4.34 35.29
N SER A 251 -18.02 4.74 34.78
CA SER A 251 -17.80 6.07 34.18
C SER A 251 -18.05 6.09 32.67
N ARG A 252 -17.75 4.99 31.95
CA ARG A 252 -17.76 4.97 30.48
C ARG A 252 -19.13 4.62 29.87
N LEU A 253 -20.08 4.14 30.69
CA LEU A 253 -21.45 3.82 30.26
C LEU A 253 -22.17 5.01 29.62
N GLU A 254 -21.95 6.23 30.12
CA GLU A 254 -22.56 7.45 29.58
C GLU A 254 -22.08 7.78 28.16
N HIS A 255 -20.89 7.31 27.79
CA HIS A 255 -20.26 7.60 26.50
C HIS A 255 -20.58 6.57 25.40
N MET A 256 -21.31 5.50 25.74
CA MET A 256 -21.67 4.41 24.84
C MET A 256 -22.35 4.91 23.55
N ALA A 257 -23.30 5.83 23.66
CA ALA A 257 -24.04 6.33 22.49
C ALA A 257 -23.12 7.06 21.48
N LYS A 258 -22.13 7.82 21.97
CA LYS A 258 -21.17 8.57 21.13
C LYS A 258 -20.19 7.63 20.42
N LEU A 259 -19.77 6.56 21.09
CA LEU A 259 -18.89 5.54 20.48
C LEU A 259 -19.62 4.71 19.43
N MET A 260 -20.85 4.29 19.72
CA MET A 260 -21.67 3.47 18.82
C MET A 260 -22.07 4.19 17.52
N GLU A 261 -22.11 5.52 17.52
CA GLU A 261 -22.33 6.32 16.30
C GLU A 261 -21.24 6.08 15.24
N HIS A 262 -20.02 5.75 15.68
CA HIS A 262 -18.88 5.52 14.79
C HIS A 262 -18.70 4.04 14.38
N VAL A 263 -19.48 3.13 14.97
CA VAL A 263 -19.51 1.71 14.58
C VAL A 263 -20.47 1.51 13.42
N ARG A 264 -20.02 0.87 12.34
CA ARG A 264 -20.82 0.70 11.11
C ARG A 264 -21.69 -0.54 11.18
N LEU A 265 -22.64 -0.55 12.12
CA LEU A 265 -23.57 -1.66 12.34
C LEU A 265 -24.26 -2.20 11.07
N PRO A 266 -24.67 -1.37 10.08
CA PRO A 266 -25.28 -1.86 8.83
C PRO A 266 -24.38 -2.75 7.96
N LEU A 267 -23.06 -2.78 8.23
CA LEU A 267 -22.09 -3.60 7.51
C LEU A 267 -21.78 -4.93 8.22
N LEU A 268 -22.35 -5.17 9.40
CA LEU A 268 -22.20 -6.43 10.13
C LEU A 268 -23.07 -7.54 9.50
N PRO A 269 -22.67 -8.81 9.62
CA PRO A 269 -23.53 -9.93 9.24
C PRO A 269 -24.82 -9.95 10.07
N ARG A 270 -25.94 -10.33 9.44
CA ARG A 270 -27.26 -10.42 10.11
C ARG A 270 -27.24 -11.33 11.33
N ASP A 271 -26.55 -12.47 11.22
CA ASP A 271 -26.49 -13.46 12.31
C ASP A 271 -25.77 -12.88 13.53
N TYR A 272 -24.70 -12.11 13.31
CA TYR A 272 -23.94 -11.44 14.37
C TYR A 272 -24.74 -10.33 15.07
N LEU A 273 -25.52 -9.55 14.30
CA LEU A 273 -26.40 -8.50 14.85
C LEU A 273 -27.45 -9.08 15.82
N VAL A 274 -28.07 -10.20 15.47
CA VAL A 274 -29.15 -10.81 16.28
C VAL A 274 -28.59 -11.62 17.45
N GLN A 275 -27.52 -12.40 17.23
CA GLN A 275 -27.01 -13.30 18.27
C GLN A 275 -26.09 -12.60 19.28
N THR A 276 -25.36 -11.56 18.87
CA THR A 276 -24.33 -10.92 19.71
C THR A 276 -24.73 -9.50 20.08
N VAL A 277 -24.98 -8.64 19.09
CA VAL A 277 -25.22 -7.21 19.32
C VAL A 277 -26.56 -6.95 20.02
N GLU A 278 -27.63 -7.67 19.64
CA GLU A 278 -28.94 -7.55 20.28
C GLU A 278 -28.94 -8.13 21.70
N GLU A 279 -28.18 -9.20 21.96
CA GLU A 279 -28.13 -9.85 23.27
C GLU A 279 -27.34 -9.06 24.33
N GLU A 280 -26.37 -8.24 23.88
CA GLU A 280 -25.47 -7.46 24.73
C GLU A 280 -26.22 -6.51 25.68
N ALA A 281 -25.97 -6.66 26.98
CA ALA A 281 -26.71 -5.96 28.03
C ALA A 281 -26.52 -4.43 27.96
N LEU A 282 -25.37 -3.98 27.47
CA LEU A 282 -25.03 -2.56 27.32
C LEU A 282 -25.90 -1.86 26.26
N ILE A 283 -26.34 -2.59 25.23
CA ILE A 283 -27.15 -2.04 24.13
C ILE A 283 -28.63 -2.08 24.47
N LYS A 284 -29.09 -3.11 25.19
CA LYS A 284 -30.47 -3.21 25.69
C LYS A 284 -30.87 -2.06 26.62
N ASN A 285 -29.90 -1.47 27.32
CA ASN A 285 -30.16 -0.43 28.31
C ASN A 285 -30.11 1.01 27.76
N ASN A 286 -29.68 1.21 26.50
CA ASN A 286 -29.55 2.54 25.89
C ASN A 286 -30.47 2.70 24.66
N ASN A 287 -31.40 3.66 24.72
CA ASN A 287 -32.37 3.87 23.64
C ASN A 287 -31.74 4.31 22.32
N THR A 288 -30.70 5.14 22.35
CA THR A 288 -30.01 5.62 21.13
C THR A 288 -29.28 4.48 20.41
N CYS A 289 -28.71 3.54 21.16
CA CYS A 289 -28.06 2.36 20.59
C CYS A 289 -29.07 1.41 19.92
N LYS A 290 -30.29 1.31 20.46
CA LYS A 290 -31.40 0.58 19.83
C LYS A 290 -31.81 1.21 18.51
N ASP A 291 -31.86 2.54 18.43
CA ASP A 291 -32.19 3.22 17.17
C ASP A 291 -31.15 2.91 16.07
N PHE A 292 -29.86 2.84 16.42
CA PHE A 292 -28.81 2.44 15.48
C PHE A 292 -28.92 0.97 15.06
N LEU A 293 -29.30 0.06 15.96
CA LEU A 293 -29.55 -1.35 15.64
C LEU A 293 -30.77 -1.50 14.71
N ILE A 294 -31.85 -0.75 14.96
CA ILE A 294 -33.03 -0.72 14.10
C ILE A 294 -32.67 -0.21 12.70
N GLU A 295 -31.83 0.83 12.58
CA GLU A 295 -31.32 1.30 11.29
C GLU A 295 -30.55 0.21 10.54
N ALA A 296 -29.65 -0.51 11.22
CA ALA A 296 -28.90 -1.61 10.63
C ALA A 296 -29.82 -2.75 10.16
N MET A 297 -30.81 -3.14 10.97
CA MET A 297 -31.80 -4.16 10.59
C MET A 297 -32.63 -3.71 9.39
N LYS A 298 -33.07 -2.45 9.35
CA LYS A 298 -33.77 -1.87 8.18
C LYS A 298 -32.90 -1.91 6.93
N TYR A 299 -31.61 -1.61 7.05
CA TYR A 299 -30.65 -1.69 5.93
C TYR A 299 -30.57 -3.11 5.34
N HIS A 300 -30.56 -4.15 6.18
CA HIS A 300 -30.59 -5.55 5.72
C HIS A 300 -31.93 -6.01 5.13
N LEU A 301 -33.04 -5.31 5.41
CA LEU A 301 -34.36 -5.59 4.84
C LEU A 301 -34.53 -4.98 3.44
N LEU A 302 -33.71 -4.00 3.05
CA LEU A 302 -33.79 -3.37 1.74
C LEU A 302 -33.17 -4.25 0.62
N PRO A 303 -33.69 -4.20 -0.62
CA PRO A 303 -33.06 -4.82 -1.79
C PRO A 303 -31.66 -4.25 -2.08
N LEU A 304 -30.76 -5.06 -2.65
CA LEU A 304 -29.35 -4.71 -2.93
C LEU A 304 -29.20 -3.40 -3.73
N ASP A 305 -30.08 -3.15 -4.70
CA ASP A 305 -30.06 -1.94 -5.54
C ASP A 305 -30.34 -0.65 -4.76
N GLN A 306 -31.19 -0.73 -3.73
CA GLN A 306 -31.53 0.41 -2.86
C GLN A 306 -30.48 0.65 -1.77
N ARG A 307 -29.71 -0.38 -1.38
CA ARG A 307 -28.62 -0.25 -0.40
C ARG A 307 -27.47 0.63 -0.89
N GLN A 308 -27.19 0.62 -2.20
CA GLN A 308 -26.15 1.45 -2.80
C GLN A 308 -26.51 2.95 -2.88
N LEU A 309 -27.81 3.28 -2.78
CA LEU A 309 -28.32 4.65 -2.84
C LEU A 309 -28.29 5.36 -1.48
N ILE A 310 -28.25 4.62 -0.37
CA ILE A 310 -28.19 5.19 0.99
C ILE A 310 -26.74 5.51 1.37
N LYS A 311 -26.39 6.80 1.34
CA LYS A 311 -25.06 7.31 1.70
C LYS A 311 -25.08 7.93 3.10
N ASN A 312 -25.17 7.10 4.13
CA ASN A 312 -24.93 7.52 5.52
C ASN A 312 -23.47 7.19 5.91
N PRO A 313 -22.83 7.93 6.83
CA PRO A 313 -21.49 7.60 7.33
C PRO A 313 -21.37 6.15 7.83
N ARG A 314 -22.47 5.59 8.37
CA ARG A 314 -22.56 4.22 8.89
C ARG A 314 -22.85 3.14 7.82
N THR A 315 -23.23 3.52 6.60
CA THR A 315 -23.46 2.58 5.49
C THR A 315 -22.33 2.57 4.46
N LYS A 316 -21.34 3.47 4.63
CA LYS A 316 -20.13 3.51 3.79
C LYS A 316 -19.10 2.51 4.32
N PRO A 317 -18.64 1.53 3.52
CA PRO A 317 -17.55 0.64 3.92
C PRO A 317 -16.27 1.40 4.28
N ARG A 318 -15.50 0.91 5.25
CA ARG A 318 -14.14 1.44 5.49
C ARG A 318 -13.31 1.21 4.24
N THR A 319 -12.62 2.25 3.82
CA THR A 319 -11.61 2.18 2.78
C THR A 319 -10.29 2.36 3.51
N PRO A 320 -9.72 1.28 4.08
CA PRO A 320 -8.41 1.39 4.70
C PRO A 320 -7.43 2.08 3.76
N VAL A 321 -6.40 2.73 4.28
CA VAL A 321 -5.22 3.04 3.46
C VAL A 321 -4.77 1.68 2.94
N SER A 322 -5.21 1.33 1.73
CA SER A 322 -4.95 0.02 1.19
C SER A 322 -3.45 -0.09 1.19
N LEU A 323 -2.90 -1.09 1.89
CA LEU A 323 -1.51 -1.46 1.71
C LEU A 323 -1.25 -1.38 0.20
N PRO A 324 -0.26 -0.56 -0.22
CA PRO A 324 -0.05 -0.25 -1.62
C PRO A 324 -0.18 -1.53 -2.41
N LYS A 325 -1.04 -1.58 -3.42
CA LYS A 325 -1.18 -2.82 -4.17
C LYS A 325 0.04 -2.97 -5.06
N VAL A 326 0.41 -4.19 -5.35
CA VAL A 326 1.42 -4.51 -6.36
C VAL A 326 0.88 -5.58 -7.29
N MET A 327 1.29 -5.52 -8.55
CA MET A 327 0.88 -6.49 -9.57
C MET A 327 2.02 -7.48 -9.81
N ILE A 328 1.76 -8.76 -9.53
CA ILE A 328 2.71 -9.85 -9.71
C ILE A 328 2.45 -10.52 -11.05
N VAL A 329 3.51 -10.72 -11.83
CA VAL A 329 3.51 -11.38 -13.13
C VAL A 329 4.37 -12.64 -13.06
N VAL A 330 3.71 -13.79 -13.10
CA VAL A 330 4.30 -15.08 -12.77
C VAL A 330 4.64 -15.87 -14.04
N GLY A 331 5.93 -16.12 -14.25
CA GLY A 331 6.43 -16.99 -15.32
C GLY A 331 6.10 -16.44 -16.72
N GLY A 332 5.73 -17.35 -17.62
CA GLY A 332 5.38 -17.04 -19.00
C GLY A 332 6.38 -17.55 -20.04
N GLN A 333 6.18 -17.14 -21.29
CA GLN A 333 7.03 -17.49 -22.43
C GLN A 333 7.85 -16.28 -22.88
N ALA A 334 9.18 -16.38 -22.84
CA ALA A 334 10.08 -15.33 -23.31
C ALA A 334 11.39 -15.90 -23.94
N PRO A 335 11.35 -16.57 -25.11
CA PRO A 335 10.19 -17.14 -25.79
C PRO A 335 9.84 -18.57 -25.29
N LYS A 336 10.75 -19.19 -24.52
CA LYS A 336 10.51 -20.46 -23.83
C LYS A 336 9.95 -20.20 -22.43
N ALA A 337 9.44 -21.24 -21.76
CA ALA A 337 8.97 -21.12 -20.37
C ALA A 337 10.06 -20.54 -19.45
N ILE A 338 9.73 -19.63 -18.54
CA ILE A 338 10.69 -18.99 -17.62
C ILE A 338 10.31 -19.23 -16.14
N ARG A 339 11.22 -18.91 -15.23
CA ARG A 339 11.00 -18.94 -13.77
C ARG A 339 10.75 -17.55 -13.18
N SER A 340 11.16 -16.50 -13.89
CA SER A 340 11.08 -15.11 -13.44
C SER A 340 9.66 -14.73 -13.02
N VAL A 341 9.59 -14.05 -11.89
CA VAL A 341 8.39 -13.42 -11.35
C VAL A 341 8.71 -11.93 -11.19
N GLU A 342 7.94 -11.11 -11.88
CA GLU A 342 8.09 -9.65 -11.84
C GLU A 342 6.97 -9.03 -10.99
N CYS A 343 7.30 -8.01 -10.21
CA CYS A 343 6.39 -7.24 -9.38
C CYS A 343 6.37 -5.80 -9.88
N TYR A 344 5.19 -5.28 -10.20
CA TYR A 344 5.00 -3.88 -10.53
C TYR A 344 4.44 -3.14 -9.32
N ASP A 345 5.20 -2.14 -8.86
CA ASP A 345 4.77 -1.22 -7.83
C ASP A 345 4.02 -0.03 -8.46
N PHE A 346 2.74 0.14 -8.09
CA PHE A 346 1.91 1.22 -8.63
C PHE A 346 2.27 2.61 -8.10
N GLU A 347 2.91 2.72 -6.92
CA GLU A 347 3.32 3.99 -6.34
C GLU A 347 4.70 4.43 -6.85
N GLU A 348 5.62 3.48 -6.97
CA GLU A 348 6.98 3.74 -7.46
C GLU A 348 7.09 3.66 -8.99
N GLU A 349 6.03 3.21 -9.66
CA GLU A 349 5.92 3.02 -11.13
C GLU A 349 7.05 2.18 -11.74
N ARG A 350 7.59 1.23 -10.97
CA ARG A 350 8.75 0.41 -11.35
C ARG A 350 8.47 -1.09 -11.28
N TRP A 351 9.29 -1.82 -12.02
CA TRP A 351 9.29 -3.28 -12.05
C TRP A 351 10.49 -3.82 -11.28
N ASP A 352 10.22 -4.71 -10.33
CA ASP A 352 11.22 -5.42 -9.54
C ASP A 352 11.09 -6.94 -9.74
N GLN A 353 12.18 -7.68 -9.56
CA GLN A 353 12.13 -9.15 -9.53
C GLN A 353 11.91 -9.59 -8.08
N VAL A 354 11.00 -10.53 -7.88
CA VAL A 354 10.76 -11.20 -6.60
C VAL A 354 11.19 -12.67 -6.69
N ALA A 355 10.96 -13.48 -5.65
CA ALA A 355 11.35 -14.88 -5.65
C ALA A 355 10.85 -15.62 -6.90
N GLU A 356 11.79 -16.26 -7.59
CA GLU A 356 11.50 -17.00 -8.81
C GLU A 356 10.74 -18.29 -8.52
N LEU A 357 9.94 -18.74 -9.49
CA LEU A 357 9.23 -20.01 -9.40
C LEU A 357 10.21 -21.19 -9.15
N PRO A 358 9.81 -22.22 -8.39
CA PRO A 358 10.63 -23.42 -8.18
C PRO A 358 11.00 -24.14 -9.48
N SER A 359 10.15 -24.05 -10.49
CA SER A 359 10.36 -24.64 -11.81
C SER A 359 9.88 -23.71 -12.92
N ARG A 360 10.45 -23.86 -14.12
CA ARG A 360 10.04 -23.07 -15.30
C ARG A 360 8.56 -23.34 -15.58
N ARG A 361 7.78 -22.28 -15.80
CA ARG A 361 6.33 -22.43 -16.01
C ARG A 361 5.79 -21.35 -16.94
N CYS A 362 4.98 -21.76 -17.89
CA CYS A 362 4.09 -20.89 -18.65
C CYS A 362 2.71 -21.55 -18.76
N ARG A 363 1.70 -20.80 -19.23
CA ARG A 363 0.35 -21.34 -19.48
C ARG A 363 -0.34 -21.89 -18.22
N ALA A 364 0.10 -21.44 -17.05
CA ALA A 364 -0.50 -21.77 -15.77
C ALA A 364 -1.70 -20.87 -15.52
N GLY A 365 -2.66 -21.35 -14.74
CA GLY A 365 -3.64 -20.49 -14.10
C GLY A 365 -2.99 -19.81 -12.91
N VAL A 366 -3.20 -18.50 -12.75
CA VAL A 366 -2.66 -17.74 -11.61
C VAL A 366 -3.79 -16.97 -10.96
N VAL A 367 -3.88 -17.07 -9.63
CA VAL A 367 -4.95 -16.41 -8.88
C VAL A 367 -4.51 -16.10 -7.45
N PHE A 368 -5.08 -15.05 -6.88
CA PHE A 368 -4.90 -14.66 -5.49
C PHE A 368 -5.97 -15.31 -4.61
N MET A 369 -5.56 -15.97 -3.52
CA MET A 369 -6.45 -16.58 -2.54
C MET A 369 -5.83 -16.51 -1.14
N ALA A 370 -6.59 -16.05 -0.15
CA ALA A 370 -6.18 -16.05 1.25
C ALA A 370 -4.76 -15.47 1.49
N GLY A 371 -4.46 -14.30 0.91
CA GLY A 371 -3.17 -13.62 1.08
C GLY A 371 -2.02 -14.14 0.21
N ASN A 372 -2.25 -15.20 -0.58
CA ASN A 372 -1.20 -15.88 -1.34
C ASN A 372 -1.52 -15.94 -2.84
N VAL A 373 -0.48 -16.07 -3.68
CA VAL A 373 -0.62 -16.24 -5.14
C VAL A 373 -0.40 -17.70 -5.51
N TYR A 374 -1.37 -18.32 -6.17
CA TYR A 374 -1.32 -19.72 -6.59
C TYR A 374 -0.94 -19.80 -8.07
N ALA A 375 0.09 -20.59 -8.40
CA ALA A 375 0.49 -20.93 -9.76
C ALA A 375 0.11 -22.38 -10.09
N VAL A 376 -0.98 -22.54 -10.82
CA VAL A 376 -1.70 -23.80 -11.02
C VAL A 376 -1.38 -24.40 -12.38
N GLY A 377 -0.80 -25.60 -12.42
CA GLY A 377 -0.53 -26.33 -13.67
C GLY A 377 0.40 -25.59 -14.65
N GLY A 378 0.16 -25.74 -15.95
CA GLY A 378 0.93 -25.10 -17.01
C GLY A 378 1.88 -26.06 -17.73
N PHE A 379 2.94 -25.50 -18.27
CA PHE A 379 3.91 -26.15 -19.14
C PHE A 379 5.33 -25.74 -18.79
N ASN A 380 6.22 -26.71 -18.58
CA ASN A 380 7.59 -26.46 -18.14
C ASN A 380 8.61 -26.31 -19.27
N GLY A 381 8.15 -26.33 -20.53
CA GLY A 381 9.00 -26.36 -21.73
C GLY A 381 9.03 -27.73 -22.40
N SER A 382 8.64 -28.79 -21.71
CA SER A 382 8.61 -30.16 -22.24
C SER A 382 7.27 -30.85 -22.00
N LEU A 383 6.76 -30.82 -20.78
CA LEU A 383 5.54 -31.51 -20.37
C LEU A 383 4.52 -30.55 -19.77
N ARG A 384 3.24 -30.91 -19.94
CA ARG A 384 2.15 -30.28 -19.19
C ARG A 384 2.20 -30.83 -17.78
N VAL A 385 1.99 -29.97 -16.79
CA VAL A 385 2.16 -30.32 -15.37
C VAL A 385 0.84 -30.23 -14.62
N ARG A 386 0.77 -30.99 -13.52
CA ARG A 386 -0.30 -30.93 -12.52
C ARG A 386 0.15 -30.28 -11.20
N THR A 387 1.41 -29.85 -11.14
CA THR A 387 2.01 -29.24 -9.95
C THR A 387 1.38 -27.90 -9.66
N VAL A 388 1.29 -27.53 -8.39
CA VAL A 388 0.76 -26.25 -7.95
C VAL A 388 1.71 -25.70 -6.89
N ASP A 389 2.17 -24.46 -7.11
CA ASP A 389 3.05 -23.75 -6.19
C ASP A 389 2.32 -22.50 -5.68
N VAL A 390 2.58 -22.13 -4.43
CA VAL A 390 1.95 -21.01 -3.71
C VAL A 390 3.03 -20.05 -3.27
N TYR A 391 2.84 -18.77 -3.59
CA TYR A 391 3.73 -17.68 -3.22
C TYR A 391 3.16 -16.90 -2.04
N ASP A 392 3.95 -16.86 -0.96
CA ASP A 392 3.74 -16.01 0.21
C ASP A 392 4.45 -14.68 -0.03
N GLY A 393 3.67 -13.63 -0.29
CA GLY A 393 4.20 -12.30 -0.57
C GLY A 393 4.94 -11.68 0.62
N VAL A 394 4.56 -12.01 1.85
CA VAL A 394 5.18 -11.47 3.07
C VAL A 394 6.57 -12.04 3.26
N LYS A 395 6.77 -13.33 2.95
CA LYS A 395 8.05 -14.02 3.11
C LYS A 395 8.92 -14.01 1.85
N ASP A 396 8.37 -13.56 0.73
CA ASP A 396 8.98 -13.69 -0.60
C ASP A 396 9.42 -15.15 -0.89
N GLN A 397 8.50 -16.11 -0.70
CA GLN A 397 8.81 -17.54 -0.79
C GLN A 397 7.73 -18.35 -1.51
N TRP A 398 8.19 -19.35 -2.28
CA TRP A 398 7.33 -20.34 -2.93
C TRP A 398 7.30 -21.65 -2.15
N THR A 399 6.11 -22.24 -2.04
CA THR A 399 5.87 -23.56 -1.44
C THR A 399 5.02 -24.42 -2.37
N SER A 400 5.32 -25.71 -2.46
CA SER A 400 4.51 -26.65 -3.26
C SER A 400 3.39 -27.24 -2.41
N ILE A 401 2.19 -27.33 -3.00
CA ILE A 401 1.01 -27.95 -2.37
C ILE A 401 0.60 -29.22 -3.12
N ALA A 402 -0.53 -29.82 -2.75
CA ALA A 402 -1.07 -30.97 -3.45
C ALA A 402 -1.20 -30.70 -4.97
N SER A 403 -0.75 -31.66 -5.77
CA SER A 403 -0.94 -31.61 -7.22
C SER A 403 -2.39 -31.85 -7.58
N MET A 404 -2.83 -31.22 -8.67
CA MET A 404 -4.09 -31.55 -9.34
C MET A 404 -4.16 -33.02 -9.73
N GLN A 405 -5.37 -33.53 -9.94
CA GLN A 405 -5.60 -34.89 -10.43
C GLN A 405 -5.16 -35.01 -11.89
N GLU A 406 -5.45 -33.99 -12.71
CA GLU A 406 -5.09 -33.96 -14.12
C GLU A 406 -3.95 -32.98 -14.43
N ARG A 407 -3.19 -33.27 -15.50
CA ARG A 407 -2.27 -32.29 -16.09
C ARG A 407 -3.11 -31.26 -16.80
N ARG A 408 -2.86 -29.97 -16.55
CA ARG A 408 -3.59 -28.89 -17.20
C ARG A 408 -2.63 -27.80 -17.61
N SER A 409 -2.58 -27.46 -18.89
CA SER A 409 -1.95 -26.24 -19.42
C SER A 409 -3.01 -25.41 -20.12
N THR A 410 -2.83 -24.09 -20.17
CA THR A 410 -3.80 -23.14 -20.78
C THR A 410 -5.20 -23.24 -20.15
N LEU A 411 -5.26 -23.60 -18.88
CA LEU A 411 -6.47 -23.61 -18.06
C LEU A 411 -6.80 -22.19 -17.57
N GLY A 412 -8.05 -22.00 -17.17
CA GLY A 412 -8.42 -20.90 -16.28
C GLY A 412 -8.26 -21.31 -14.81
N ALA A 413 -7.85 -20.36 -13.96
CA ALA A 413 -7.89 -20.52 -12.51
C ALA A 413 -8.66 -19.36 -11.88
N ALA A 414 -9.57 -19.67 -10.96
CA ALA A 414 -10.39 -18.66 -10.28
C ALA A 414 -10.74 -19.10 -8.86
N VAL A 415 -11.05 -18.14 -7.99
CA VAL A 415 -11.48 -18.40 -6.62
C VAL A 415 -12.96 -18.09 -6.49
N LEU A 416 -13.72 -19.05 -5.97
CA LEU A 416 -15.15 -18.91 -5.69
C LEU A 416 -15.49 -19.62 -4.38
N ASN A 417 -16.06 -18.89 -3.43
CA ASN A 417 -16.45 -19.40 -2.10
C ASN A 417 -15.30 -20.16 -1.40
N ASP A 418 -14.14 -19.52 -1.28
CA ASP A 418 -12.91 -20.06 -0.65
C ASP A 418 -12.31 -21.32 -1.31
N LEU A 419 -12.79 -21.70 -2.49
CA LEU A 419 -12.26 -22.79 -3.28
C LEU A 419 -11.56 -22.26 -4.54
N LEU A 420 -10.41 -22.87 -4.86
CA LEU A 420 -9.66 -22.62 -6.07
C LEU A 420 -10.10 -23.60 -7.17
N TYR A 421 -10.66 -23.10 -8.28
CA TYR A 421 -11.12 -23.90 -9.41
C TYR A 421 -10.07 -23.90 -10.53
N ALA A 422 -9.71 -25.09 -11.00
CA ALA A 422 -8.90 -25.31 -12.19
C ALA A 422 -9.81 -25.77 -13.34
N VAL A 423 -10.04 -24.88 -14.32
CA VAL A 423 -11.09 -25.02 -15.33
C VAL A 423 -10.49 -25.37 -16.69
N GLY A 424 -10.82 -26.57 -17.19
CA GLY A 424 -10.45 -27.02 -18.53
C GLY A 424 -8.93 -27.12 -18.74
N GLY A 425 -8.45 -26.59 -19.86
CA GLY A 425 -7.06 -26.64 -20.28
C GLY A 425 -6.77 -27.78 -21.27
N PHE A 426 -5.49 -28.16 -21.36
CA PHE A 426 -4.96 -29.18 -22.25
C PHE A 426 -3.96 -30.05 -21.49
N ASP A 427 -4.14 -31.38 -21.54
CA ASP A 427 -3.36 -32.35 -20.75
C ASP A 427 -2.07 -32.82 -21.44
N GLY A 428 -1.90 -32.50 -22.73
CA GLY A 428 -0.83 -33.01 -23.59
C GLY A 428 -1.34 -33.79 -24.80
N SER A 429 -2.56 -34.30 -24.71
CA SER A 429 -3.23 -35.12 -25.72
C SER A 429 -4.55 -34.50 -26.17
N THR A 430 -5.39 -34.07 -25.24
CA THR A 430 -6.74 -33.55 -25.51
C THR A 430 -7.06 -32.28 -24.72
N GLY A 431 -7.96 -31.47 -25.28
CA GLY A 431 -8.58 -30.37 -24.53
C GLY A 431 -9.57 -30.91 -23.50
N LEU A 432 -9.61 -30.30 -22.32
CA LEU A 432 -10.38 -30.76 -21.17
C LEU A 432 -11.68 -29.97 -21.00
N ALA A 433 -12.75 -30.67 -20.66
CA ALA A 433 -13.99 -30.11 -20.12
C ALA A 433 -14.07 -30.26 -18.59
N SER A 434 -13.28 -31.16 -18.01
CA SER A 434 -13.21 -31.41 -16.58
C SER A 434 -12.81 -30.16 -15.81
N VAL A 435 -13.34 -30.06 -14.59
CA VAL A 435 -13.04 -28.98 -13.64
C VAL A 435 -12.79 -29.63 -12.29
N GLU A 436 -11.72 -29.21 -11.63
CA GLU A 436 -11.39 -29.64 -10.27
C GLU A 436 -11.24 -28.43 -9.35
N ALA A 437 -11.70 -28.58 -8.12
CA ALA A 437 -11.65 -27.56 -7.08
C ALA A 437 -10.69 -27.99 -5.97
N TYR A 438 -10.00 -27.01 -5.38
CA TYR A 438 -9.03 -27.18 -4.31
C TYR A 438 -9.48 -26.48 -3.05
N SER A 439 -9.39 -27.20 -1.93
CA SER A 439 -9.59 -26.68 -0.58
C SER A 439 -8.25 -26.52 0.13
N TYR A 440 -7.86 -25.28 0.45
CA TYR A 440 -6.63 -25.02 1.20
C TYR A 440 -6.70 -25.54 2.66
N LYS A 441 -7.91 -25.77 3.18
CA LYS A 441 -8.12 -26.29 4.54
C LYS A 441 -7.75 -27.77 4.65
N THR A 442 -7.98 -28.55 3.59
CA THR A 442 -7.68 -29.99 3.56
C THR A 442 -6.47 -30.33 2.70
N ASN A 443 -5.98 -29.38 1.89
CA ASN A 443 -4.93 -29.59 0.89
C ASN A 443 -5.30 -30.71 -0.12
N GLU A 444 -6.56 -30.72 -0.57
CA GLU A 444 -7.09 -31.74 -1.47
C GLU A 444 -7.77 -31.13 -2.69
N TRP A 445 -7.64 -31.84 -3.81
CA TRP A 445 -8.32 -31.57 -5.08
C TRP A 445 -9.45 -32.57 -5.29
N PHE A 446 -10.62 -32.09 -5.69
CA PHE A 446 -11.77 -32.93 -6.04
C PHE A 446 -12.44 -32.43 -7.32
N PHE A 447 -13.01 -33.35 -8.11
CA PHE A 447 -13.75 -32.98 -9.30
C PHE A 447 -15.10 -32.35 -8.95
N VAL A 448 -15.49 -31.37 -9.74
CA VAL A 448 -16.85 -30.82 -9.80
C VAL A 448 -17.45 -31.14 -11.17
N ALA A 449 -18.68 -30.69 -11.45
CA ALA A 449 -19.29 -30.92 -12.75
C ALA A 449 -18.39 -30.38 -13.89
N PRO A 450 -18.21 -31.16 -14.97
CA PRO A 450 -17.47 -30.71 -16.14
C PRO A 450 -18.28 -29.66 -16.90
N MET A 451 -17.57 -28.82 -17.65
CA MET A 451 -18.18 -27.95 -18.65
C MET A 451 -18.87 -28.77 -19.74
N ASN A 452 -19.84 -28.17 -20.42
CA ASN A 452 -20.54 -28.76 -21.55
C ASN A 452 -19.62 -28.89 -22.77
N THR A 453 -18.70 -27.94 -22.96
CA THR A 453 -17.69 -27.96 -24.02
C THR A 453 -16.29 -28.01 -23.43
N ARG A 454 -15.37 -28.74 -24.08
CA ARG A 454 -13.94 -28.71 -23.71
C ARG A 454 -13.31 -27.38 -24.09
N ARG A 455 -12.52 -26.80 -23.20
CA ARG A 455 -11.95 -25.46 -23.42
C ARG A 455 -10.47 -25.44 -23.03
N SER A 456 -9.60 -25.43 -24.03
CA SER A 456 -8.18 -25.06 -23.86
C SER A 456 -8.00 -23.57 -24.16
N SER A 457 -6.94 -22.93 -23.65
CA SER A 457 -6.75 -21.47 -23.74
C SER A 457 -7.99 -20.69 -23.30
N VAL A 458 -8.63 -21.17 -22.23
CA VAL A 458 -9.87 -20.62 -21.68
C VAL A 458 -9.55 -19.53 -20.66
N GLY A 459 -10.27 -18.41 -20.74
CA GLY A 459 -10.25 -17.39 -19.70
C GLY A 459 -11.41 -17.60 -18.73
N VAL A 460 -11.22 -17.22 -17.47
CA VAL A 460 -12.25 -17.37 -16.43
C VAL A 460 -12.37 -16.11 -15.58
N GLY A 461 -13.56 -15.90 -15.02
CA GLY A 461 -13.81 -14.81 -14.07
C GLY A 461 -14.97 -15.16 -13.14
N VAL A 462 -15.01 -14.54 -11.97
CA VAL A 462 -16.05 -14.77 -10.96
C VAL A 462 -16.81 -13.49 -10.71
N VAL A 463 -18.13 -13.53 -10.92
CA VAL A 463 -19.02 -12.40 -10.74
C VAL A 463 -20.25 -12.88 -9.97
N GLU A 464 -20.64 -12.15 -8.92
CA GLU A 464 -21.86 -12.43 -8.13
C GLU A 464 -22.01 -13.89 -7.68
N GLY A 465 -20.91 -14.50 -7.23
CA GLY A 465 -20.91 -15.88 -6.72
C GLY A 465 -21.05 -16.96 -7.81
N LYS A 466 -20.85 -16.60 -9.08
CA LYS A 466 -20.86 -17.50 -10.24
C LYS A 466 -19.50 -17.47 -10.94
N LEU A 467 -19.05 -18.62 -11.41
CA LEU A 467 -17.81 -18.75 -12.17
C LEU A 467 -18.12 -18.84 -13.67
N TYR A 468 -17.42 -18.09 -14.49
CA TYR A 468 -17.63 -18.06 -15.94
C TYR A 468 -16.42 -18.61 -16.67
N ALA A 469 -16.66 -19.46 -17.68
CA ALA A 469 -15.66 -19.96 -18.61
C ALA A 469 -15.91 -19.35 -19.99
N VAL A 470 -14.99 -18.49 -20.44
CA VAL A 470 -15.20 -17.60 -21.58
C VAL A 470 -14.33 -18.03 -22.75
N GLY A 471 -14.97 -18.40 -23.87
CA GLY A 471 -14.29 -18.75 -25.11
C GLY A 471 -13.37 -19.97 -24.97
N GLY A 472 -12.16 -19.85 -25.52
CA GLY A 472 -11.19 -20.94 -25.60
C GLY A 472 -11.22 -21.67 -26.94
N TYR A 473 -10.64 -22.86 -26.96
CA TYR A 473 -10.51 -23.73 -28.13
C TYR A 473 -11.00 -25.13 -27.82
N ASP A 474 -11.95 -25.60 -28.63
CA ASP A 474 -12.45 -26.96 -28.61
C ASP A 474 -11.70 -27.81 -29.66
N GLY A 475 -10.87 -28.74 -29.18
CA GLY A 475 -10.13 -29.66 -30.04
C GLY A 475 -10.99 -30.71 -30.76
N ALA A 476 -12.23 -30.96 -30.32
CA ALA A 476 -13.14 -31.90 -30.98
C ALA A 476 -13.74 -31.30 -32.26
N SER A 477 -14.31 -30.10 -32.17
CA SER A 477 -14.78 -29.35 -33.35
C SER A 477 -13.66 -28.63 -34.11
N ARG A 478 -12.47 -28.51 -33.50
CA ARG A 478 -11.30 -27.75 -33.97
C ARG A 478 -11.58 -26.26 -34.13
N GLN A 479 -12.45 -25.70 -33.28
CA GLN A 479 -12.88 -24.30 -33.36
C GLN A 479 -12.44 -23.47 -32.16
N CYS A 480 -12.11 -22.20 -32.42
CA CYS A 480 -12.13 -21.17 -31.38
C CYS A 480 -13.60 -20.89 -31.02
N LEU A 481 -13.88 -20.63 -29.74
CA LEU A 481 -15.25 -20.54 -29.22
C LEU A 481 -15.67 -19.08 -28.99
N SER A 482 -16.91 -18.76 -29.33
CA SER A 482 -17.65 -17.56 -28.87
C SER A 482 -18.51 -17.86 -27.63
N THR A 483 -18.83 -19.14 -27.40
CA THR A 483 -19.72 -19.56 -26.34
C THR A 483 -19.11 -19.31 -24.96
N VAL A 484 -19.99 -19.07 -23.99
CA VAL A 484 -19.62 -18.82 -22.59
C VAL A 484 -20.50 -19.68 -21.70
N GLU A 485 -19.90 -20.25 -20.66
CA GLU A 485 -20.62 -21.07 -19.69
C GLU A 485 -20.49 -20.47 -18.29
N GLN A 486 -21.57 -20.56 -17.51
CA GLN A 486 -21.64 -20.16 -16.11
C GLN A 486 -21.77 -21.41 -15.23
N TYR A 487 -20.94 -21.50 -14.20
CA TYR A 487 -21.01 -22.50 -13.16
C TYR A 487 -21.72 -21.96 -11.92
N ASN A 488 -22.64 -22.77 -11.41
CA ASN A 488 -23.30 -22.53 -10.14
C ASN A 488 -22.83 -23.55 -9.10
N PRO A 489 -22.08 -23.15 -8.06
CA PRO A 489 -21.59 -24.08 -7.05
C PRO A 489 -22.71 -24.70 -6.20
N ALA A 490 -23.87 -24.04 -6.09
CA ALA A 490 -25.00 -24.55 -5.31
C ALA A 490 -25.71 -25.73 -6.00
N THR A 491 -25.75 -25.74 -7.34
CA THR A 491 -26.34 -26.84 -8.11
C THR A 491 -25.28 -27.79 -8.67
N ASN A 492 -24.00 -27.39 -8.63
CA ASN A 492 -22.90 -28.11 -9.27
C ASN A 492 -23.19 -28.35 -10.76
N GLU A 493 -23.56 -27.30 -11.49
CA GLU A 493 -23.93 -27.38 -12.90
C GLU A 493 -23.33 -26.22 -13.70
N TRP A 494 -23.01 -26.50 -14.98
CA TRP A 494 -22.62 -25.51 -15.97
C TRP A 494 -23.75 -25.28 -16.96
N THR A 495 -24.09 -24.02 -17.22
CA THR A 495 -25.10 -23.62 -18.20
C THR A 495 -24.52 -22.61 -19.20
N TYR A 496 -24.99 -22.66 -20.44
CA TYR A 496 -24.62 -21.62 -21.42
C TYR A 496 -25.31 -20.30 -21.08
N VAL A 497 -24.55 -19.21 -21.25
CA VAL A 497 -25.05 -17.83 -21.23
C VAL A 497 -24.93 -17.21 -22.62
N ALA A 498 -25.23 -15.92 -22.77
CA ALA A 498 -25.10 -15.25 -24.06
C ALA A 498 -23.69 -15.41 -24.65
N ASP A 499 -23.65 -15.74 -25.94
CA ASP A 499 -22.42 -15.84 -26.71
C ASP A 499 -21.78 -14.46 -26.85
N MET A 500 -20.43 -14.44 -26.85
CA MET A 500 -19.67 -13.28 -27.28
C MET A 500 -19.98 -12.96 -28.74
N SER A 501 -19.80 -11.69 -29.11
CA SER A 501 -19.93 -11.21 -30.50
C SER A 501 -18.97 -11.89 -31.48
N THR A 502 -17.88 -12.49 -30.98
CA THR A 502 -16.87 -13.13 -31.81
C THR A 502 -16.13 -14.26 -31.09
N ARG A 503 -15.47 -15.14 -31.85
CA ARG A 503 -14.70 -16.26 -31.31
C ARG A 503 -13.37 -15.78 -30.71
N ARG A 504 -13.05 -16.26 -29.51
CA ARG A 504 -11.83 -15.87 -28.78
C ARG A 504 -11.20 -17.06 -28.05
N SER A 505 -10.15 -17.63 -28.64
CA SER A 505 -9.20 -18.48 -27.91
C SER A 505 -8.11 -17.60 -27.29
N GLY A 506 -7.65 -17.93 -26.08
CA GLY A 506 -6.60 -17.15 -25.40
C GLY A 506 -7.01 -15.72 -25.08
N ALA A 507 -8.30 -15.49 -24.83
CA ALA A 507 -8.80 -14.20 -24.35
C ALA A 507 -8.23 -13.91 -22.95
N GLY A 508 -7.83 -12.67 -22.73
CA GLY A 508 -7.65 -12.16 -21.37
C GLY A 508 -9.03 -11.94 -20.75
N VAL A 509 -9.26 -12.47 -19.54
CA VAL A 509 -10.55 -12.35 -18.86
C VAL A 509 -10.35 -11.78 -17.48
N GLY A 510 -11.13 -10.77 -17.13
CA GLY A 510 -11.08 -10.13 -15.82
C GLY A 510 -12.42 -9.53 -15.44
N VAL A 511 -12.55 -9.21 -14.15
CA VAL A 511 -13.79 -8.69 -13.58
C VAL A 511 -13.53 -7.30 -13.03
N LEU A 512 -14.36 -6.34 -13.43
CA LEU A 512 -14.29 -4.96 -12.94
C LEU A 512 -15.70 -4.44 -12.69
N SER A 513 -15.94 -3.93 -11.48
CA SER A 513 -17.23 -3.33 -11.09
C SER A 513 -18.46 -4.22 -11.36
N GLY A 514 -18.34 -5.53 -11.07
CA GLY A 514 -19.42 -6.49 -11.28
C GLY A 514 -19.66 -6.90 -12.73
N LEU A 515 -18.79 -6.49 -13.66
CA LEU A 515 -18.88 -6.85 -15.06
C LEU A 515 -17.70 -7.73 -15.48
N LEU A 516 -17.96 -8.64 -16.42
CA LEU A 516 -16.96 -9.59 -16.92
C LEU A 516 -16.42 -9.11 -18.27
N TYR A 517 -15.12 -8.91 -18.39
CA TYR A 517 -14.48 -8.42 -19.60
C TYR A 517 -13.77 -9.55 -20.35
N ALA A 518 -13.94 -9.60 -21.67
CA ALA A 518 -13.20 -10.47 -22.58
C ALA A 518 -12.34 -9.60 -23.52
N THR A 519 -11.04 -9.57 -23.27
CA THR A 519 -10.08 -8.72 -23.98
C THR A 519 -9.28 -9.55 -24.99
N GLY A 520 -9.27 -9.12 -26.26
CA GLY A 520 -8.41 -9.70 -27.28
C GLY A 520 -8.70 -11.19 -27.58
N GLY A 521 -7.67 -12.02 -27.55
CA GLY A 521 -7.72 -13.41 -27.98
C GLY A 521 -7.57 -13.55 -29.50
N HIS A 522 -7.81 -14.75 -30.03
CA HIS A 522 -7.66 -15.02 -31.45
C HIS A 522 -8.71 -15.99 -32.00
N ASP A 523 -8.90 -15.93 -33.31
CA ASP A 523 -9.60 -16.94 -34.10
C ASP A 523 -8.71 -17.40 -35.26
N GLY A 524 -8.11 -18.59 -35.12
CA GLY A 524 -7.04 -19.03 -36.00
C GLY A 524 -5.85 -18.06 -35.98
N PRO A 525 -5.39 -17.51 -37.12
CA PRO A 525 -4.30 -16.53 -37.17
C PRO A 525 -4.72 -15.10 -36.79
N LEU A 526 -6.02 -14.80 -36.75
CA LEU A 526 -6.51 -13.44 -36.49
C LEU A 526 -6.47 -13.13 -34.99
N VAL A 527 -5.46 -12.36 -34.57
CA VAL A 527 -5.36 -11.84 -33.19
C VAL A 527 -6.16 -10.54 -33.05
N ARG A 528 -6.87 -10.41 -31.94
CA ARG A 528 -7.82 -9.32 -31.70
C ARG A 528 -7.25 -8.28 -30.75
N LYS A 529 -7.65 -7.03 -30.99
CA LYS A 529 -7.57 -5.93 -30.02
C LYS A 529 -8.93 -5.55 -29.43
N SER A 530 -10.03 -6.05 -30.03
CA SER A 530 -11.38 -5.72 -29.58
C SER A 530 -11.66 -6.27 -28.19
N VAL A 531 -12.52 -5.56 -27.47
CA VAL A 531 -12.91 -5.89 -26.10
C VAL A 531 -14.42 -5.86 -26.01
N GLU A 532 -14.99 -6.84 -25.31
CA GLU A 532 -16.40 -6.86 -24.97
C GLU A 532 -16.59 -7.11 -23.48
N VAL A 533 -17.66 -6.55 -22.95
CA VAL A 533 -18.04 -6.64 -21.54
C VAL A 533 -19.41 -7.31 -21.44
N TYR A 534 -19.52 -8.22 -20.47
CA TYR A 534 -20.73 -8.95 -20.16
C TYR A 534 -21.32 -8.46 -18.85
N ASP A 535 -22.62 -8.23 -18.90
CA ASP A 535 -23.45 -7.91 -17.75
C ASP A 535 -24.29 -9.14 -17.37
N PRO A 536 -24.03 -9.77 -16.21
CA PRO A 536 -24.81 -10.89 -15.71
C PRO A 536 -26.29 -10.59 -15.48
N GLY A 537 -26.63 -9.35 -15.09
CA GLY A 537 -27.99 -8.95 -14.78
C GLY A 537 -28.88 -8.89 -16.02
N THR A 538 -28.30 -8.58 -17.18
CA THR A 538 -29.02 -8.53 -18.46
C THR A 538 -28.73 -9.74 -19.36
N ASN A 539 -27.73 -10.55 -19.05
CA ASN A 539 -27.22 -11.63 -19.91
C ASN A 539 -26.90 -11.11 -21.32
N THR A 540 -26.18 -9.99 -21.41
CA THR A 540 -25.81 -9.37 -22.69
C THR A 540 -24.32 -9.00 -22.74
N TRP A 541 -23.77 -9.07 -23.95
CA TRP A 541 -22.44 -8.57 -24.28
C TRP A 541 -22.52 -7.24 -25.01
N LYS A 542 -21.59 -6.33 -24.69
CA LYS A 542 -21.43 -5.05 -25.39
C LYS A 542 -19.96 -4.82 -25.73
N GLN A 543 -19.67 -4.33 -26.92
CA GLN A 543 -18.32 -3.89 -27.28
C GLN A 543 -17.97 -2.58 -26.56
N VAL A 544 -16.74 -2.50 -26.06
CA VAL A 544 -16.13 -1.28 -25.49
C VAL A 544 -14.91 -0.90 -26.34
N ALA A 545 -14.21 0.18 -25.98
CA ALA A 545 -13.04 0.61 -26.72
C ALA A 545 -12.03 -0.53 -26.95
N ASP A 546 -11.47 -0.57 -28.17
CA ASP A 546 -10.41 -1.49 -28.52
C ASP A 546 -9.12 -1.17 -27.74
N MET A 547 -8.37 -2.21 -27.38
CA MET A 547 -6.99 -2.07 -26.90
C MET A 547 -6.12 -1.36 -27.95
N ASN A 548 -5.01 -0.78 -27.49
CA ASN A 548 -4.00 -0.16 -28.35
C ASN A 548 -3.31 -1.20 -29.23
N MET A 549 -3.17 -2.43 -28.74
CA MET A 549 -2.46 -3.52 -29.42
C MET A 549 -3.34 -4.77 -29.53
N CYS A 550 -3.11 -5.56 -30.57
CA CYS A 550 -3.65 -6.92 -30.64
C CYS A 550 -2.95 -7.79 -29.59
N ARG A 551 -3.73 -8.49 -28.76
CA ARG A 551 -3.20 -9.34 -27.69
C ARG A 551 -3.98 -10.63 -27.61
N ARG A 552 -3.29 -11.76 -27.56
CA ARG A 552 -3.80 -13.02 -27.01
C ARG A 552 -2.86 -13.50 -25.91
N ASN A 553 -3.36 -14.40 -25.07
CA ASN A 553 -2.59 -15.03 -23.99
C ASN A 553 -1.98 -14.00 -23.02
N ALA A 554 -2.63 -12.85 -22.86
CA ALA A 554 -2.25 -11.80 -21.94
C ALA A 554 -2.81 -12.11 -20.54
N GLY A 555 -2.08 -11.68 -19.50
CA GLY A 555 -2.61 -11.69 -18.14
C GLY A 555 -3.58 -10.52 -17.94
N VAL A 556 -4.65 -10.73 -17.16
CA VAL A 556 -5.61 -9.68 -16.85
C VAL A 556 -5.88 -9.62 -15.35
N CYS A 557 -5.89 -8.42 -14.78
CA CYS A 557 -6.27 -8.18 -13.39
C CYS A 557 -6.96 -6.82 -13.23
N ALA A 558 -7.78 -6.68 -12.20
CA ALA A 558 -8.42 -5.42 -11.86
C ALA A 558 -7.85 -4.82 -10.57
N VAL A 559 -7.56 -3.53 -10.59
CA VAL A 559 -7.07 -2.79 -9.43
C VAL A 559 -7.51 -1.33 -9.52
N ASN A 560 -7.94 -0.78 -8.38
CA ASN A 560 -8.31 0.64 -8.21
C ASN A 560 -9.29 1.16 -9.28
N GLY A 561 -10.28 0.35 -9.65
CA GLY A 561 -11.31 0.74 -10.63
C GLY A 561 -10.87 0.65 -12.09
N LEU A 562 -9.69 0.08 -12.37
CA LEU A 562 -9.13 -0.08 -13.70
C LEU A 562 -8.87 -1.56 -14.01
N LEU A 563 -8.92 -1.94 -15.28
CA LEU A 563 -8.61 -3.29 -15.76
C LEU A 563 -7.27 -3.27 -16.50
N TYR A 564 -6.27 -3.99 -16.02
CA TYR A 564 -4.94 -4.07 -16.61
C TYR A 564 -4.80 -5.32 -17.47
N VAL A 565 -4.20 -5.17 -18.65
CA VAL A 565 -3.86 -6.25 -19.58
C VAL A 565 -2.35 -6.24 -19.78
N VAL A 566 -1.72 -7.33 -19.38
CA VAL A 566 -0.27 -7.46 -19.22
C VAL A 566 0.30 -8.41 -20.27
N GLY A 567 1.22 -7.89 -21.09
CA GLY A 567 1.95 -8.69 -22.07
C GLY A 567 1.05 -9.38 -23.09
N GLY A 568 1.26 -10.69 -23.28
CA GLY A 568 0.62 -11.48 -24.32
C GLY A 568 1.46 -11.55 -25.59
N ASP A 569 0.89 -12.07 -26.67
CA ASP A 569 1.48 -12.06 -28.00
C ASP A 569 0.50 -11.58 -29.07
N ASP A 570 1.03 -11.00 -30.14
CA ASP A 570 0.25 -10.47 -31.27
C ASP A 570 0.13 -11.45 -32.45
N GLY A 571 0.60 -12.69 -32.26
CA GLY A 571 0.73 -13.69 -33.32
C GLY A 571 2.15 -13.89 -33.82
N SER A 572 3.03 -12.91 -33.61
CA SER A 572 4.43 -12.92 -34.06
C SER A 572 5.42 -12.71 -32.92
N CYS A 573 5.15 -11.75 -32.03
CA CYS A 573 6.04 -11.31 -30.97
C CYS A 573 5.37 -11.35 -29.60
N ASN A 574 6.13 -11.70 -28.57
CA ASN A 574 5.69 -11.51 -27.18
C ASN A 574 5.82 -10.02 -26.81
N LEU A 575 4.81 -9.49 -26.14
CA LEU A 575 4.70 -8.08 -25.79
C LEU A 575 5.22 -7.82 -24.37
N ALA A 576 6.00 -6.75 -24.19
CA ALA A 576 6.46 -6.28 -22.89
C ALA A 576 5.53 -5.20 -22.29
N SER A 577 4.69 -4.61 -23.13
CA SER A 577 3.81 -3.51 -22.75
C SER A 577 2.64 -3.98 -21.91
N VAL A 578 2.16 -3.08 -21.07
CA VAL A 578 0.94 -3.21 -20.28
C VAL A 578 0.03 -2.05 -20.63
N GLU A 579 -1.26 -2.30 -20.76
CA GLU A 579 -2.27 -1.24 -20.91
C GLU A 579 -3.41 -1.45 -19.93
N TYR A 580 -4.03 -0.36 -19.51
CA TYR A 580 -5.17 -0.39 -18.61
C TYR A 580 -6.38 0.32 -19.19
N TYR A 581 -7.55 -0.21 -18.88
CA TYR A 581 -8.84 0.30 -19.28
C TYR A 581 -9.51 1.06 -18.15
N ASN A 582 -10.02 2.24 -18.48
CA ASN A 582 -10.88 3.01 -17.60
C ASN A 582 -12.33 2.93 -18.11
N PRO A 583 -13.25 2.27 -17.36
CA PRO A 583 -14.64 2.10 -17.78
C PRO A 583 -15.44 3.42 -17.78
N ILE A 584 -14.99 4.44 -17.04
CA ILE A 584 -15.67 5.75 -16.99
C ILE A 584 -15.41 6.54 -18.27
N THR A 585 -14.19 6.47 -18.79
CA THR A 585 -13.79 7.22 -20.00
C THR A 585 -13.84 6.40 -21.27
N ASP A 586 -14.08 5.09 -21.16
CA ASP A 586 -14.02 4.11 -22.25
C ASP A 586 -12.72 4.22 -23.06
N LYS A 587 -11.58 4.24 -22.36
CA LYS A 587 -10.26 4.39 -22.98
C LYS A 587 -9.22 3.44 -22.41
N TRP A 588 -8.33 3.00 -23.30
CA TRP A 588 -7.12 2.25 -22.98
C TRP A 588 -5.90 3.16 -22.96
N THR A 589 -5.08 3.05 -21.91
CA THR A 589 -3.84 3.80 -21.75
C THR A 589 -2.68 2.85 -21.49
N LEU A 590 -1.54 3.07 -22.17
CA LEU A 590 -0.32 2.30 -21.94
C LEU A 590 0.34 2.73 -20.62
N LEU A 591 0.84 1.77 -19.85
CA LEU A 591 1.75 2.08 -18.75
C LEU A 591 3.06 2.67 -19.30
N PRO A 592 3.65 3.67 -18.62
CA PRO A 592 4.88 4.31 -19.07
C PRO A 592 6.09 3.36 -19.01
N THR A 593 6.08 2.41 -18.06
CA THR A 593 7.15 1.44 -17.85
C THR A 593 6.69 0.04 -18.27
N SER A 594 7.47 -0.58 -19.16
CA SER A 594 7.24 -1.94 -19.65
C SER A 594 7.98 -2.96 -18.80
N MET A 595 7.53 -4.23 -18.86
CA MET A 595 8.27 -5.36 -18.27
C MET A 595 9.68 -5.46 -18.87
N SER A 596 10.58 -6.11 -18.15
CA SER A 596 11.98 -6.25 -18.59
C SER A 596 12.13 -6.98 -19.93
N THR A 597 11.20 -7.89 -20.24
CA THR A 597 11.15 -8.65 -21.48
C THR A 597 9.71 -8.96 -21.88
N GLY A 598 9.48 -9.10 -23.18
CA GLY A 598 8.17 -9.46 -23.71
C GLY A 598 7.78 -10.88 -23.32
N ARG A 599 6.62 -11.03 -22.67
CA ARG A 599 6.14 -12.33 -22.18
C ARG A 599 4.67 -12.57 -22.50
N SER A 600 4.36 -13.79 -22.93
CA SER A 600 3.00 -14.31 -23.16
C SER A 600 2.73 -15.51 -22.27
N TYR A 601 1.45 -15.87 -22.08
CA TYR A 601 1.03 -16.96 -21.18
C TYR A 601 1.61 -16.85 -19.76
N ALA A 602 1.86 -15.62 -19.31
CA ALA A 602 2.22 -15.29 -17.94
C ALA A 602 0.91 -15.07 -17.18
N GLY A 603 0.82 -15.64 -15.98
CA GLY A 603 -0.32 -15.38 -15.12
C GLY A 603 -0.08 -14.11 -14.31
N VAL A 604 -1.15 -13.43 -13.92
CA VAL A 604 -1.08 -12.18 -13.16
C VAL A 604 -1.99 -12.21 -11.95
N ALA A 605 -1.55 -11.60 -10.86
CA ALA A 605 -2.34 -11.41 -9.66
C ALA A 605 -2.00 -10.06 -9.04
N VAL A 606 -2.95 -9.49 -8.29
CA VAL A 606 -2.71 -8.28 -7.50
C VAL A 606 -2.68 -8.69 -6.04
N ILE A 607 -1.62 -8.28 -5.35
CA ILE A 607 -1.45 -8.50 -3.91
C ILE A 607 -1.25 -7.17 -3.20
N HIS A 608 -1.31 -7.19 -1.88
CA HIS A 608 -0.84 -6.08 -1.07
C HIS A 608 0.70 -6.08 -1.05
N LYS A 609 1.32 -4.90 -1.13
CA LYS A 609 2.75 -4.70 -0.96
C LYS A 609 3.10 -5.24 0.43
N PRO A 610 4.03 -6.19 0.54
CA PRO A 610 4.59 -6.59 1.82
C PRO A 610 5.18 -5.36 2.50
N LEU A 611 4.88 -5.16 3.79
CA LEU A 611 5.48 -4.10 4.59
C LEU A 611 6.98 -4.34 4.80
#